data_AF-A0A4S2S852-F1
#
_entry.id   AF-A0A4S2S852-F1
#
_cell.length_a   1.000
_cell.length_b   1.000
_cell.length_c   1.000
_cell.angle_alpha   90.00
_cell.angle_beta   90.00
_cell.angle_gamma   90.00
#
_symmetry.space_group_name_H-M   'P 1'
#
loop_
_entity.id
_entity.type
_entity.pdbx_description
1 polymer ?
#
loop_
_entity_poly.entity_id
_entity_poly.type
_entity_poly.pdbx_seq_one_letter_code
_entity_poly.pdbx_strand_id
1 'polypeptide(L)' 'TLLDAAGNVVDTLTTGPDGTFRFVDLSSGEYTVIAAGYPPVATVLQVAGGGRTERDLQLGHED' A
#
# COMPACT_ATOMS: atom_id res chain seq x y z
N THR A 1 -1.16 2.43 -5.33
CA THR A 1 -1.75 1.20 -5.91
C THR A 1 -1.55 0.04 -4.97
N LEU A 2 -2.51 -0.89 -4.91
CA LEU A 2 -2.44 -2.13 -4.14
C LEU A 2 -2.47 -3.33 -5.09
N LEU A 3 -1.52 -4.24 -4.91
CA LEU A 3 -1.46 -5.51 -5.64
C LEU A 3 -1.68 -6.69 -4.70
N ASP A 4 -2.32 -7.75 -5.20
CA ASP A 4 -2.35 -9.05 -4.52
C ASP A 4 -1.03 -9.84 -4.73
N ALA A 5 -0.95 -11.01 -4.09
CA ALA A 5 0.20 -11.92 -4.21
C ALA A 5 0.47 -12.42 -5.65
N ALA A 6 -0.53 -12.37 -6.54
CA ALA A 6 -0.38 -12.74 -7.95
C ALA A 6 0.04 -11.55 -8.82
N GLY A 7 0.19 -10.35 -8.24
CA GLY A 7 0.54 -9.13 -8.95
C GLY A 7 -0.65 -8.44 -9.62
N ASN A 8 -1.88 -8.88 -9.36
CA ASN A 8 -3.06 -8.21 -9.90
C ASN A 8 -3.33 -6.93 -9.12
N VAL A 9 -3.74 -5.87 -9.83
CA VAL A 9 -4.19 -4.64 -9.19
C VAL A 9 -5.53 -4.89 -8.52
N VAL A 10 -5.56 -4.74 -7.20
CA VAL A 10 -6.76 -4.85 -6.38
C VAL A 10 -7.46 -3.50 -6.23
N ASP A 11 -6.67 -2.43 -6.03
CA ASP A 11 -7.20 -1.09 -5.87
C ASP A 11 -6.16 0.01 -6.17
N THR A 12 -6.62 1.23 -6.46
CA THR A 12 -5.79 2.42 -6.65
C THR A 12 -6.48 3.66 -6.09
N LEU A 13 -5.72 4.43 -5.30
CA LEU A 13 -6.17 5.69 -4.72
C LEU A 13 -5.02 6.71 -4.70
N THR A 14 -5.36 7.97 -4.49
CA THR A 14 -4.43 9.07 -4.21
C THR A 14 -4.39 9.34 -2.71
N THR A 15 -3.19 9.57 -2.16
CA THR A 15 -3.01 9.95 -0.76
C THR A 15 -3.72 11.25 -0.41
N GLY A 16 -4.24 11.34 0.81
CA GLY A 16 -4.82 12.56 1.33
C GLY A 16 -3.79 13.68 1.53
N PRO A 17 -4.23 14.92 1.79
CA PRO A 17 -3.35 16.06 2.03
C PRO A 17 -2.48 15.91 3.28
N ASP A 18 -2.85 15.04 4.21
CA ASP A 18 -2.09 14.67 5.40
C ASP A 18 -1.15 13.47 5.17
N GLY A 19 -1.05 12.98 3.93
CA GLY A 19 -0.26 11.79 3.57
C GLY A 19 -0.93 10.46 3.91
N THR A 20 -2.14 10.48 4.49
CA THR A 20 -2.82 9.24 4.88
C THR A 20 -3.54 8.59 3.71
N PHE A 21 -3.63 7.26 3.77
CA PHE A 21 -4.46 6.46 2.88
C PHE A 21 -4.92 5.19 3.59
N ARG A 22 -5.97 4.57 3.06
CA ARG A 22 -6.51 3.32 3.61
C ARG A 22 -7.15 2.48 2.51
N PHE A 23 -6.73 1.23 2.43
CA PHE A 23 -7.46 0.17 1.73
C PHE A 23 -8.36 -0.57 2.73
N VAL A 24 -9.56 -0.94 2.29
CA VAL A 24 -10.58 -1.60 3.12
C VAL A 24 -11.06 -2.89 2.45
N ASP A 25 -11.81 -3.71 3.20
CA ASP A 25 -12.43 -4.94 2.69
C ASP A 25 -11.44 -5.92 2.05
N LEU A 26 -10.21 -5.94 2.56
CA LEU A 26 -9.17 -6.87 2.12
C LEU A 26 -9.33 -8.21 2.83
N SER A 27 -9.30 -9.28 2.04
CA SER A 27 -9.10 -10.63 2.55
C SER A 27 -7.75 -10.76 3.24
N SER A 28 -7.62 -11.74 4.13
CA SER A 28 -6.30 -12.07 4.68
C SER A 28 -5.37 -12.58 3.58
N GLY A 29 -4.13 -12.10 3.57
CA GLY A 29 -3.15 -12.50 2.57
C GLY A 29 -2.00 -11.52 2.41
N GLU A 30 -1.14 -11.81 1.45
CA GLU A 30 -0.05 -10.92 1.06
C GLU A 30 -0.53 -9.86 0.07
N TYR A 31 -0.10 -8.63 0.32
CA TYR A 31 -0.34 -7.52 -0.58
C TYR A 31 0.93 -6.68 -0.75
N THR A 32 1.05 -6.06 -1.92
CA THR A 32 2.10 -5.08 -2.20
C THR A 32 1.47 -3.70 -2.40
N VAL A 33 1.89 -2.73 -1.58
CA VAL A 33 1.55 -1.33 -1.79
C VAL A 33 2.65 -0.68 -2.63
N ILE A 34 2.25 0.00 -3.71
CA ILE A 34 3.14 0.81 -4.53
C ILE A 34 2.71 2.26 -4.38
N ALA A 35 3.63 3.09 -3.89
CA ALA A 35 3.47 4.53 -3.80
C ALA A 35 4.29 5.21 -4.90
N ALA A 36 3.66 6.11 -5.64
CA ALA A 36 4.24 6.85 -6.75
C ALA A 36 4.02 8.36 -6.53
N GLY A 37 4.91 9.19 -7.08
CA GLY A 37 5.00 10.64 -6.80
C GLY A 37 6.42 11.10 -6.47
N TYR A 38 7.26 10.13 -6.15
CA TYR A 38 8.72 10.15 -6.03
C TYR A 38 9.25 8.90 -6.78
N PRO A 39 10.57 8.63 -6.83
CA PRO A 39 11.06 7.29 -7.16
C PRO A 39 10.18 6.22 -6.48
N PRO A 40 9.57 5.32 -7.26
CA PRO A 40 8.50 4.47 -6.74
C PRO A 40 9.00 3.52 -5.66
N VAL A 41 8.25 3.42 -4.57
CA VAL A 41 8.53 2.51 -3.45
C VAL A 41 7.46 1.44 -3.40
N ALA A 42 7.89 0.18 -3.40
CA ALA A 42 7.04 -0.99 -3.21
C ALA A 42 7.26 -1.58 -1.81
N THR A 43 6.19 -1.82 -1.06
CA THR A 43 6.26 -2.42 0.27
C THR A 43 5.29 -3.58 0.37
N VAL A 44 5.83 -4.75 0.73
CA VAL A 44 5.04 -5.98 0.94
C VAL A 44 4.55 -6.03 2.38
N LEU A 45 3.27 -6.36 2.55
CA LEU A 45 2.56 -6.42 3.82
C LEU A 45 1.76 -7.71 3.90
N GLN A 46 1.67 -8.28 5.09
CA GLN A 46 0.75 -9.37 5.40
C GLN A 46 -0.48 -8.80 6.11
N VAL A 47 -1.66 -9.05 5.54
CA VAL A 47 -2.94 -8.70 6.13
C VAL A 47 -3.46 -9.93 6.87
N ALA A 48 -3.53 -9.84 8.19
CA ALA A 48 -4.12 -10.89 9.02
C ALA A 48 -5.66 -10.77 9.01
N GLY A 49 -6.37 -11.90 9.04
CA GLY A 49 -7.83 -11.90 9.10
C GLY A 49 -8.34 -11.21 10.37
N GLY A 50 -9.22 -10.23 10.20
CA GLY A 50 -9.92 -9.55 11.30
C GLY A 50 -9.13 -8.44 12.02
N GLY A 51 -7.95 -8.05 11.53
CA GLY A 51 -7.11 -7.01 12.13
C GLY A 51 -6.82 -5.82 11.22
N ARG A 52 -6.40 -4.69 11.81
CA ARG A 52 -5.83 -3.56 11.07
C ARG A 52 -4.32 -3.77 10.93
N THR A 53 -3.83 -3.77 9.70
CA THR A 53 -2.39 -3.67 9.42
C THR A 53 -2.06 -2.20 9.17
N GLU A 54 -1.14 -1.63 9.96
CA GLU A 54 -0.62 -0.27 9.80
C GLU A 54 0.86 -0.34 9.47
N ARG A 55 1.28 0.38 8.42
CA ARG A 55 2.66 0.46 7.98
C ARG A 55 2.91 1.83 7.37
N ASP A 56 4.00 2.46 7.78
CA ASP A 56 4.47 3.72 7.19
C ASP A 56 5.31 3.42 5.95
N LEU A 57 5.10 4.20 4.89
CA LEU A 57 5.90 4.17 3.68
C LEU A 57 6.72 5.46 3.62
N GLN A 58 8.04 5.33 3.71
CA GLN A 58 8.94 6.47 3.50
C GLN A 58 9.22 6.63 2.01
N LEU A 59 8.94 7.83 1.50
CA LEU A 59 9.26 8.23 0.14
C LEU A 59 10.39 9.25 0.19
N GLY A 60 11.37 9.11 -0.68
CA GLY A 60 12.49 10.02 -0.80
C GLY A 60 12.82 10.32 -2.25
N HIS A 61 13.48 11.45 -2.48
CA HIS A 61 14.10 11.82 -3.74
C HIS A 61 15.53 12.26 -3.44
N GLU A 62 16.48 11.90 -4.30
CA GLU A 62 17.85 12.43 -4.22
C GLU A 62 17.82 13.86 -4.77
N ASP A 63 18.21 14.85 -3.95
CA ASP A 63 18.29 16.28 -4.32
C ASP A 63 19.11 16.55 -5.60
#